data_AF-A0A2V6WAI6-F1
#
_entry.id   AF-A0A2V6WAI6-F1
#
_cell.length_a   1.000
_cell.length_b   1.000
_cell.length_c   1.000
_cell.angle_alpha   90.00
_cell.angle_beta   90.00
_cell.angle_gamma   90.00
#
_symmetry.space_group_name_H-M   'P 1'
#
loop_
_entity.id
_entity.type
_entity.pdbx_description
1 polymer ?
#
loop_
_entity_poly.entity_id
_entity_poly.type
_entity_poly.pdbx_seq_one_letter_code
_entity_poly.pdbx_strand_id
1 'polypeptide(L)'
;MVHGPQAPLRHVPDAVVLRLLSLQGLVVTLPVVDVSAALIQDEAGRYLVTRRRRGSHLAGLWEFPGGKREAGESPEAALRRELTEELSATFAVGALVDTVRWEYPERVVVIAFYRCRLEAGTIAPRESQTMAWVAPEQLTELEFPPADGELIKRLQAGR
;
A
#
# COMPACT_ATOMS: atom_id res chain seq x y z
N MET A 1 -26.86 24.20 -17.52
CA MET A 1 -26.19 23.44 -16.43
C MET A 1 -24.79 24.00 -16.28
N VAL A 2 -24.48 24.52 -15.10
CA VAL A 2 -23.32 25.40 -14.86
C VAL A 2 -22.10 24.54 -14.54
N HIS A 3 -21.06 24.59 -15.37
CA HIS A 3 -19.75 24.05 -15.01
C HIS A 3 -19.04 25.08 -14.12
N GLY A 4 -18.90 24.78 -12.83
CA GLY A 4 -18.07 25.57 -11.93
C GLY A 4 -16.58 25.40 -12.28
N PRO A 5 -15.73 26.41 -12.02
CA PRO A 5 -14.31 26.32 -12.35
C PRO A 5 -13.61 25.31 -11.42
N GLN A 6 -12.82 24.41 -12.01
CA GLN A 6 -11.93 23.54 -11.26
C GLN A 6 -10.82 24.39 -10.62
N ALA A 7 -10.71 24.33 -9.30
CA ALA A 7 -9.65 24.99 -8.57
C ALA A 7 -8.29 24.35 -8.93
N PRO A 8 -7.24 25.14 -9.22
CA PRO A 8 -5.93 24.58 -9.50
C PRO A 8 -5.34 23.93 -8.24
N LEU A 9 -4.79 22.73 -8.40
CA LEU A 9 -3.93 22.09 -7.41
C LEU A 9 -2.77 23.03 -7.10
N ARG A 10 -2.77 23.61 -5.89
CA ARG A 10 -1.68 24.46 -5.42
C ARG A 10 -0.53 23.58 -4.95
N HIS A 11 0.61 23.72 -5.59
CA HIS A 11 1.90 23.25 -5.09
C HIS A 11 2.16 23.95 -3.75
N VAL A 12 2.10 23.21 -2.64
CA VAL A 12 2.51 23.72 -1.33
C VAL A 12 4.03 23.54 -1.26
N PRO A 13 4.82 24.62 -1.07
CA PRO A 13 6.27 24.49 -0.91
C PRO A 13 6.59 23.73 0.39
N ASP A 14 7.65 22.94 0.34
CA ASP A 14 8.23 22.26 1.49
C ASP A 14 8.33 23.18 2.71
N ALA A 15 7.94 22.64 3.87
CA ALA A 15 8.10 23.21 5.21
C ALA A 15 7.12 24.30 5.69
N VAL A 16 5.79 24.10 5.65
CA VAL A 16 4.87 24.73 6.62
C VAL A 16 3.65 23.85 6.94
N VAL A 17 3.81 22.83 7.79
CA VAL A 17 2.71 22.33 8.64
C VAL A 17 3.24 22.11 10.07
N LEU A 18 3.75 23.19 10.67
CA LEU A 18 3.75 23.32 12.13
C LEU A 18 2.41 23.97 12.51
N ARG A 19 1.40 23.16 12.84
CA ARG A 19 0.28 23.66 13.65
C ARG A 19 0.80 23.86 15.07
N LEU A 20 1.24 25.08 15.35
CA LEU A 20 1.42 25.60 16.70
C LEU A 20 0.07 25.59 17.43
N LEU A 21 -0.18 24.54 18.20
CA LEU A 21 -0.97 24.63 19.43
C LEU A 21 0.00 24.76 20.61
N SER A 22 0.74 25.88 20.63
CA SER A 22 1.48 26.31 21.79
C SER A 22 0.61 27.28 22.60
N LEU A 23 -0.45 26.76 23.23
CA LEU A 23 -1.00 27.23 24.50
C LEU A 23 -1.77 26.03 25.08
N GLN A 24 -1.29 25.45 26.20
CA GLN A 24 -1.86 24.29 26.95
C GLN A 24 -1.27 22.88 26.72
N GLY A 25 -0.08 22.72 26.16
CA GLY A 25 0.71 21.47 26.33
C GLY A 25 0.09 20.18 25.77
N LEU A 26 -0.84 20.27 24.82
CA LEU A 26 -1.43 19.10 24.18
C LEU A 26 -0.61 18.69 22.95
N VAL A 27 0.23 17.66 23.10
CA VAL A 27 0.87 16.98 21.96
C VAL A 27 -0.22 16.17 21.25
N VAL A 28 -0.69 16.65 20.10
CA VAL A 28 -1.61 15.87 19.24
C VAL A 28 -0.78 14.92 18.39
N THR A 29 -0.67 13.67 18.81
CA THR A 29 -0.08 12.61 17.98
C THR A 29 -1.11 12.08 16.99
N LEU A 30 -0.80 12.14 15.69
CA LEU A 30 -1.61 11.46 14.67
C LEU A 30 -1.55 9.94 14.89
N PRO A 31 -2.65 9.20 14.68
CA PRO A 31 -2.64 7.75 14.76
C PRO A 31 -1.69 7.18 13.69
N VAL A 32 -0.86 6.21 14.10
CA VAL A 32 0.03 5.45 13.20
C VAL A 32 -0.65 4.14 12.84
N VAL A 33 -0.65 3.81 11.55
CA VAL A 33 -1.18 2.57 11.00
C VAL A 33 -0.02 1.81 10.36
N ASP A 34 0.31 0.65 10.92
CA ASP A 34 1.28 -0.25 10.32
C ASP A 34 0.60 -1.20 9.33
N VAL A 35 1.15 -1.26 8.13
CA VAL A 35 0.68 -2.08 7.01
C VAL A 35 1.82 -2.97 6.56
N SER A 36 1.51 -4.22 6.22
CA SER A 36 2.45 -5.12 5.55
C SER A 36 1.89 -5.47 4.18
N ALA A 37 2.74 -5.40 3.15
CA ALA A 37 2.36 -5.63 1.76
C ALA A 37 3.31 -6.64 1.10
N ALA A 38 2.76 -7.44 0.20
CA ALA A 38 3.45 -8.54 -0.46
C ALA A 38 3.87 -8.19 -1.89
N LEU A 39 5.15 -8.30 -2.15
CA LEU A 39 5.72 -8.32 -3.50
C LEU A 39 5.81 -9.78 -3.94
N ILE A 40 4.77 -10.24 -4.63
CA ILE A 40 4.66 -11.59 -5.20
C ILE A 40 4.96 -11.49 -6.69
N GLN A 41 5.91 -12.28 -7.18
CA GLN A 41 6.23 -12.38 -8.59
C GLN A 41 5.88 -13.74 -9.16
N ASP A 42 5.43 -13.77 -10.41
CA ASP A 42 5.34 -15.00 -11.19
C ASP A 42 6.67 -15.34 -11.88
N GLU A 43 6.70 -16.47 -12.60
CA GLU A 43 7.88 -16.93 -13.33
C GLU A 43 8.33 -15.96 -14.43
N ALA A 44 7.44 -15.09 -14.92
CA ALA A 44 7.74 -14.04 -15.90
C ALA A 44 8.22 -12.73 -15.23
N GLY A 45 8.37 -12.70 -13.90
CA GLY A 45 8.81 -11.53 -13.15
C GLY A 45 7.73 -10.45 -12.96
N ARG A 46 6.48 -10.73 -13.34
CA ARG A 46 5.35 -9.80 -13.17
C ARG A 46 4.90 -9.80 -11.71
N TYR A 47 4.51 -8.63 -11.21
CA TYR A 47 4.00 -8.47 -9.86
C TYR A 47 2.50 -8.72 -9.79
N LEU A 48 2.06 -9.43 -8.75
CA LEU A 48 0.65 -9.53 -8.40
C LEU A 48 0.17 -8.22 -7.77
N VAL A 49 -0.87 -7.64 -8.32
CA VAL A 49 -1.54 -6.46 -7.78
C VAL A 49 -3.04 -6.71 -7.67
N THR A 50 -3.66 -6.10 -6.67
CA THR A 50 -5.12 -6.14 -6.42
C THR A 50 -5.69 -4.74 -6.56
N ARG A 51 -7.01 -4.65 -6.77
CA ARG A 51 -7.72 -3.37 -6.78
C ARG A 51 -8.50 -3.19 -5.49
N ARG A 52 -8.30 -2.04 -4.83
CA ARG A 52 -9.02 -1.65 -3.62
C ARG A 52 -10.52 -1.73 -3.81
N ARG A 53 -11.21 -2.44 -2.92
CA ARG A 53 -12.67 -2.56 -2.94
C ARG A 53 -13.36 -1.22 -2.79
N ARG A 54 -14.59 -1.14 -3.31
CA ARG A 54 -15.48 -0.01 -3.06
C ARG A 54 -15.77 0.09 -1.55
N GLY A 55 -15.63 1.29 -1.00
CA GLY A 55 -15.86 1.56 0.43
C GLY A 55 -14.61 1.51 1.32
N SER A 56 -13.45 1.06 0.81
CA SER A 56 -12.18 1.22 1.52
C SER A 56 -11.57 2.61 1.30
N HIS A 57 -10.60 2.99 2.13
CA HIS A 57 -9.83 4.21 1.90
C HIS A 57 -9.14 4.13 0.53
N LEU A 58 -9.22 5.17 -0.30
CA LEU A 58 -8.68 5.16 -1.68
C LEU A 58 -9.23 4.04 -2.59
N ALA A 59 -10.51 3.70 -2.42
CA ALA A 59 -11.21 2.72 -3.25
C ALA A 59 -10.97 2.92 -4.77
N GLY A 60 -10.73 1.83 -5.48
CA GLY A 60 -10.52 1.84 -6.93
C GLY A 60 -9.07 2.04 -7.39
N LEU A 61 -8.15 2.39 -6.51
CA LEU A 61 -6.70 2.33 -6.79
C LEU A 61 -6.19 0.88 -6.77
N TRP A 62 -5.07 0.65 -7.43
CA TRP A 62 -4.31 -0.59 -7.35
C TRP A 62 -3.43 -0.60 -6.10
N GLU A 63 -3.15 -1.79 -5.58
CA GLU A 63 -2.27 -2.01 -4.44
C GLU A 63 -1.56 -3.35 -4.53
N PHE A 64 -0.50 -3.51 -3.74
CA PHE A 64 0.08 -4.82 -3.48
C PHE A 64 -0.75 -5.54 -2.40
N PRO A 65 -1.02 -6.85 -2.53
CA PRO A 65 -1.81 -7.60 -1.55
C PRO A 65 -1.25 -7.52 -0.14
N GLY A 66 -2.11 -7.54 0.87
CA GLY A 66 -1.72 -7.37 2.27
C GLY A 66 -2.64 -6.41 3.00
N GLY A 67 -2.25 -6.03 4.21
CA GLY A 67 -3.17 -5.30 5.07
C GLY A 67 -2.57 -4.81 6.37
N LYS A 68 -3.47 -4.37 7.24
CA LYS A 68 -3.10 -3.71 8.49
C LYS A 68 -2.64 -4.75 9.52
N ARG A 69 -1.57 -4.43 10.26
CA ARG A 69 -1.19 -5.22 11.43
C ARG A 69 -2.20 -5.06 12.56
N GLU A 70 -2.57 -6.18 13.18
CA GLU A 70 -3.32 -6.17 14.42
C GLU A 70 -2.38 -6.05 15.64
N ALA A 71 -2.96 -5.72 16.78
CA ALA A 71 -2.21 -5.56 18.02
C ALA A 71 -1.58 -6.90 18.45
N GLY A 72 -0.26 -6.88 18.67
CA GLY A 72 0.49 -8.08 19.06
C GLY A 72 1.01 -8.93 17.91
N GLU A 73 0.67 -8.62 16.65
CA GLU A 73 1.21 -9.33 15.49
C GLU A 73 2.60 -8.80 15.07
N SER A 74 3.48 -9.73 14.66
CA SER A 74 4.65 -9.35 13.86
C SER A 74 4.21 -8.92 12.45
N PRO A 75 4.98 -8.11 11.73
CA PRO A 75 4.67 -7.75 10.34
C PRO A 75 4.46 -8.98 9.43
N GLU A 76 5.30 -9.99 9.58
CA GLU A 76 5.26 -11.21 8.79
C GLU A 76 4.03 -12.07 9.13
N ALA A 77 3.65 -12.12 10.41
CA ALA A 77 2.46 -12.83 10.87
C ALA A 77 1.19 -12.16 10.31
N ALA A 78 1.10 -10.83 10.41
CA ALA A 78 -0.01 -10.07 9.83
C ALA A 78 -0.08 -10.27 8.31
N LEU A 79 1.03 -10.17 7.60
CA LEU A 79 1.05 -10.36 6.15
C LEU A 79 0.59 -11.76 5.76
N ARG A 80 1.02 -12.81 6.47
CA ARG A 80 0.59 -14.18 6.20
C ARG A 80 -0.92 -14.36 6.41
N ARG A 81 -1.48 -13.77 7.48
CA ARG A 81 -2.92 -13.77 7.75
C ARG A 81 -3.69 -13.08 6.63
N GLU A 82 -3.34 -11.83 6.32
CA GLU A 82 -3.98 -11.03 5.27
C GLU A 82 -3.95 -11.75 3.91
N LEU A 83 -2.78 -12.27 3.48
CA LEU A 83 -2.70 -13.02 2.23
C LEU A 83 -3.58 -14.27 2.22
N THR A 84 -3.72 -14.95 3.36
CA THR A 84 -4.57 -16.15 3.48
C THR A 84 -6.06 -15.78 3.40
N GLU A 85 -6.44 -14.62 3.94
CA GLU A 85 -7.81 -14.08 3.89
C GLU A 85 -8.17 -13.58 2.48
N GLU A 86 -7.23 -12.92 1.82
CA GLU A 86 -7.44 -12.29 0.51
C GLU A 86 -7.27 -13.26 -0.66
N LEU A 87 -6.44 -14.31 -0.55
CA LEU A 87 -6.02 -15.16 -1.67
C LEU A 87 -6.19 -16.66 -1.37
N SER A 88 -6.58 -17.46 -2.37
CA SER A 88 -6.77 -18.92 -2.27
C SER A 88 -5.45 -19.72 -2.22
N ALA A 89 -4.41 -19.18 -1.61
CA ALA A 89 -3.06 -19.71 -1.61
C ALA A 89 -2.31 -19.41 -0.31
N THR A 90 -1.22 -20.14 -0.07
CA THR A 90 -0.33 -19.93 1.07
C THR A 90 1.01 -19.39 0.59
N PHE A 91 1.63 -18.52 1.40
CA PHE A 91 2.83 -17.80 1.00
C PHE A 91 3.89 -17.81 2.09
N ALA A 92 5.14 -18.00 1.67
CA ALA A 92 6.32 -17.75 2.46
C ALA A 92 6.59 -16.24 2.46
N VAL A 93 6.54 -15.60 3.63
CA VAL A 93 7.02 -14.22 3.80
C VAL A 93 8.54 -14.24 3.91
N GLY A 94 9.21 -13.58 2.98
CA GLY A 94 10.66 -13.53 2.86
C GLY A 94 11.27 -12.22 3.35
N ALA A 95 12.27 -11.71 2.64
CA ALA A 95 13.00 -10.51 3.03
C ALA A 95 12.14 -9.24 2.91
N LEU A 96 12.33 -8.33 3.87
CA LEU A 96 11.88 -6.95 3.76
C LEU A 96 12.64 -6.27 2.62
N VAL A 97 11.90 -5.71 1.65
CA VAL A 97 12.43 -4.96 0.50
C VAL A 97 12.48 -3.48 0.81
N ASP A 98 11.43 -2.94 1.42
CA ASP A 98 11.37 -1.53 1.75
C ASP A 98 10.42 -1.21 2.90
N THR A 99 10.60 -0.05 3.50
CA THR A 99 9.63 0.52 4.42
C THR A 99 9.36 1.97 4.04
N VAL A 100 8.11 2.27 3.72
CA VAL A 100 7.64 3.62 3.41
C VAL A 100 6.86 4.17 4.59
N ARG A 101 7.21 5.38 5.02
CA ARG A 101 6.39 6.18 5.94
C ARG A 101 5.73 7.30 5.14
N TRP A 102 4.41 7.38 5.20
CA TRP A 102 3.63 8.42 4.52
C TRP A 102 2.66 9.10 5.49
N GLU A 103 2.61 10.43 5.43
CA GLU A 103 1.78 11.24 6.33
C GLU A 103 0.57 11.79 5.56
N TYR A 104 -0.62 11.35 5.95
CA TYR A 104 -1.89 11.94 5.54
C TYR A 104 -2.37 12.92 6.60
N PRO A 105 -3.27 13.87 6.26
CA PRO A 105 -3.77 14.86 7.22
C PRO A 105 -4.35 14.26 8.51
N GLU A 106 -4.94 13.06 8.43
CA GLU A 106 -5.61 12.40 9.56
C GLU A 106 -4.84 11.23 10.18
N ARG A 107 -3.76 10.73 9.54
CA ARG A 107 -3.01 9.55 10.02
C ARG A 107 -1.63 9.46 9.40
N VAL A 108 -0.76 8.70 10.04
CA VAL A 108 0.49 8.23 9.43
C VAL A 108 0.34 6.77 9.05
N VAL A 109 0.79 6.41 7.86
CA VAL A 109 0.86 5.00 7.41
C VAL A 109 2.33 4.60 7.29
N VAL A 110 2.68 3.45 7.85
CA VAL A 110 4.00 2.82 7.69
C VAL A 110 3.78 1.50 6.96
N ILE A 111 4.28 1.38 5.74
CA ILE A 111 4.09 0.22 4.87
C ILE A 111 5.41 -0.53 4.76
N ALA A 112 5.43 -1.78 5.22
CA ALA A 112 6.56 -2.69 5.07
C ALA A 112 6.30 -3.66 3.91
N PHE A 113 7.15 -3.60 2.88
CA PHE A 113 7.02 -4.42 1.67
C PHE A 113 7.93 -5.63 1.75
N TYR A 114 7.37 -6.83 1.68
CA TYR A 114 8.11 -8.09 1.77
C TYR A 114 8.07 -8.84 0.44
N ARG A 115 9.19 -9.48 0.08
CA ARG A 115 9.17 -10.52 -0.97
C ARG A 115 8.40 -11.72 -0.47
N CYS A 116 7.37 -12.13 -1.20
CA CYS A 116 6.58 -13.31 -0.86
C CYS A 116 6.65 -14.34 -1.99
N ARG A 117 6.75 -15.62 -1.64
CA ARG A 117 6.72 -16.72 -2.60
C ARG A 117 5.54 -17.64 -2.33
N LEU A 118 4.89 -18.11 -3.38
CA LEU A 118 3.85 -19.12 -3.29
C LEU A 118 4.45 -20.41 -2.69
N GLU A 119 3.84 -20.90 -1.60
CA GLU A 119 4.20 -22.18 -0.97
C GLU A 119 3.31 -23.31 -1.50
N ALA A 120 2.00 -23.07 -1.53
CA ALA A 120 1.02 -24.04 -2.01
C ALA A 120 -0.29 -23.36 -2.45
N GLY A 121 -1.02 -24.06 -3.33
CA GLY A 121 -2.32 -23.63 -3.85
C GLY A 121 -2.23 -22.87 -5.18
N THR A 122 -3.37 -22.36 -5.62
CA THR A 122 -3.49 -21.54 -6.84
C THR A 122 -4.00 -20.17 -6.44
N ILE A 123 -3.27 -19.13 -6.84
CA ILE A 123 -3.61 -17.75 -6.52
C ILE A 123 -4.94 -17.38 -7.21
N ALA A 124 -5.96 -17.09 -6.40
CA ALA A 124 -7.27 -16.62 -6.83
C ALA A 124 -7.87 -15.69 -5.75
N PRO A 125 -8.71 -14.71 -6.13
CA PRO A 125 -9.29 -13.77 -5.17
C PRO A 125 -10.28 -14.46 -4.20
N ARG A 126 -10.02 -14.28 -2.89
CA ARG A 126 -10.87 -14.53 -1.71
C ARG A 126 -12.22 -13.85 -1.75
N GLU A 127 -12.19 -12.61 -2.22
CA GLU A 127 -13.19 -11.62 -1.85
C GLU A 127 -13.64 -10.82 -3.07
N SER A 128 -13.64 -11.48 -4.24
CA SER A 128 -14.08 -10.94 -5.53
C SER A 128 -13.37 -9.63 -5.93
N GLN A 129 -12.17 -9.39 -5.40
CA GLN A 129 -11.34 -8.27 -5.80
C GLN A 129 -10.76 -8.49 -7.19
N THR A 130 -10.61 -7.43 -7.97
CA THR A 130 -9.89 -7.49 -9.24
C THR A 130 -8.40 -7.73 -8.97
N MET A 131 -7.79 -8.59 -9.76
CA MET A 131 -6.36 -8.95 -9.68
C MET A 131 -5.73 -8.91 -11.06
N ALA A 132 -4.45 -8.56 -11.12
CA ALA A 132 -3.66 -8.61 -12.34
C ALA A 132 -2.21 -8.97 -12.04
N TRP A 133 -1.57 -9.62 -13.03
CA TRP A 133 -0.12 -9.79 -13.09
C TRP A 133 0.43 -8.71 -14.01
N VAL A 134 1.29 -7.85 -13.49
CA VAL A 134 1.72 -6.61 -14.15
C VAL A 134 3.24 -6.61 -14.25
N ALA A 135 3.77 -6.42 -15.46
CA ALA A 135 5.22 -6.31 -15.64
C ALA A 135 5.75 -5.07 -14.89
N PRO A 136 7.00 -5.09 -14.38
CA PRO A 136 7.56 -3.95 -13.65
C PRO A 136 7.39 -2.63 -14.39
N GLU A 137 7.66 -2.62 -15.70
CA GLU A 137 7.58 -1.43 -16.56
C GLU A 137 6.17 -0.87 -16.68
N GLN A 138 5.15 -1.72 -16.52
CA GLN A 138 3.72 -1.35 -16.64
C GLN A 138 3.12 -0.87 -15.31
N LEU A 139 3.82 -1.02 -14.17
CA LEU A 139 3.30 -0.61 -12.86
C LEU A 139 2.97 0.89 -12.81
N THR A 140 3.71 1.73 -13.53
CA THR A 140 3.43 3.18 -13.60
C THR A 140 2.22 3.55 -14.46
N GLU A 141 1.67 2.61 -15.22
CA GLU A 141 0.42 2.81 -15.98
C GLU A 141 -0.82 2.65 -15.09
N LEU A 142 -0.64 2.12 -13.88
CA LEU A 142 -1.71 1.91 -12.91
C LEU A 142 -1.73 3.04 -11.86
N GLU A 143 -2.93 3.38 -11.41
CA GLU A 143 -3.10 4.34 -10.33
C GLU A 143 -2.92 3.66 -8.97
N PHE A 144 -1.78 3.89 -8.33
CA PHE A 144 -1.47 3.49 -6.95
C PHE A 144 -1.59 4.66 -5.97
N PRO A 145 -1.72 4.42 -4.66
CA PRO A 145 -1.53 5.45 -3.66
C PRO A 145 -0.17 6.15 -3.81
N PRO A 146 -0.06 7.45 -3.51
CA PRO A 146 1.22 8.19 -3.61
C PRO A 146 2.36 7.58 -2.80
N ALA A 147 2.05 6.89 -1.69
CA ALA A 147 3.03 6.22 -0.84
C ALA A 147 3.83 5.14 -1.59
N ASP A 148 3.24 4.49 -2.58
CA ASP A 148 3.85 3.38 -3.32
C ASP A 148 4.79 3.85 -4.44
N GLY A 149 4.78 5.15 -4.78
CA GLY A 149 5.42 5.69 -5.98
C GLY A 149 6.93 5.45 -6.08
N GLU A 150 7.68 5.67 -4.99
CA GLU A 150 9.14 5.45 -4.99
C GLU A 150 9.52 3.97 -5.01
N LEU A 151 8.70 3.11 -4.39
CA LEU A 151 8.87 1.66 -4.52
C LEU A 151 8.68 1.24 -5.97
N ILE A 152 7.58 1.65 -6.62
CA ILE A 152 7.27 1.30 -8.01
C ILE A 152 8.43 1.66 -8.95
N LYS A 153 9.02 2.85 -8.79
CA LYS A 153 10.20 3.27 -9.58
C LYS A 153 11.41 2.35 -9.36
N ARG A 154 11.64 1.84 -8.14
CA ARG A 154 12.74 0.90 -7.86
C ARG A 154 12.48 -0.49 -8.44
N LEU A 155 11.24 -0.97 -8.35
CA LEU A 155 10.84 -2.25 -8.94
C LEU A 155 11.02 -2.22 -10.47
N GLN A 156 10.71 -1.10 -11.13
CA GLN A 156 10.99 -0.88 -12.56
C GLN A 156 12.49 -0.95 -12.90
N ALA A 157 13.35 -0.48 -12.01
CA ALA A 157 14.79 -0.53 -12.19
C ALA A 157 15.40 -1.91 -11.85
N GLY A 158 14.58 -2.90 -11.46
CA GLY A 158 15.02 -4.23 -11.04
C GLY A 158 15.76 -4.25 -9.70
N ARG A 159 15.49 -3.28 -8.83
CA ARG A 159 16.18 -3.09 -7.54
C ARG A 159 15.27 -3.43 -6.36
#